data_AF-A0AAU9TRP9-F1
#
_entry.id   AF-A0AAU9TRP9-F1
#
_cell.length_a   1.000
_cell.length_b   1.000
_cell.length_c   1.000
_cell.angle_alpha   90.00
_cell.angle_beta   90.00
_cell.angle_gamma   90.00
#
_symmetry.space_group_name_H-M   'P 1'
#
loop_
_entity.id
_entity.type
_entity.pdbx_description
1 polymer ?
#
loop_
_entity_poly.entity_id
_entity_poly.type
_entity_poly.pdbx_seq_one_letter_code
_entity_poly.pdbx_strand_id
1 'polypeptide(L)'
;MECASDHDVIEKTKKRTQMRNNHLYDWVQLVKACKVQKPFKVVVITVNDFFDFAKLKSKKGLFTVKKLDDSGDNLLWEPIKWLQYDKNSVGKINFKKNLDREPPVNVEKKKDLMDMIDLIDESFKEFYIKIKTVNDVSASTDPDLDADNPDEEGSEVL
;
A
#
# COMPACT_ATOMS: atom_id res chain seq x y z
N MET A 1 -37.90 -8.92 -8.70
CA MET A 1 -37.32 -8.03 -9.74
C MET A 1 -38.14 -6.73 -9.78
N GLU A 2 -38.25 -6.04 -8.65
CA GLU A 2 -39.18 -4.91 -8.47
C GLU A 2 -38.76 -3.68 -9.29
N CYS A 3 -37.45 -3.49 -9.47
CA CYS A 3 -36.89 -2.40 -10.27
C CYS A 3 -37.33 -2.46 -11.75
N ALA A 4 -37.50 -3.65 -12.32
CA ALA A 4 -37.93 -3.80 -13.71
C ALA A 4 -39.41 -3.41 -13.86
N SER A 5 -40.26 -3.83 -12.91
CA SER A 5 -41.68 -3.46 -12.90
C SER A 5 -41.88 -1.95 -12.72
N ASP A 6 -41.09 -1.31 -11.85
CA ASP A 6 -41.15 0.14 -11.64
C ASP A 6 -40.67 0.92 -12.88
N HIS A 7 -39.62 0.44 -13.55
CA HIS A 7 -39.15 0.99 -14.82
C HIS A 7 -40.25 0.96 -15.88
N ASP A 8 -40.95 -0.17 -16.04
CA ASP A 8 -42.05 -0.31 -17.01
C ASP A 8 -43.19 0.69 -16.79
N VAL A 9 -43.54 0.98 -15.53
CA VAL A 9 -44.58 1.95 -15.18
C VAL A 9 -44.17 3.36 -15.58
N ILE A 10 -42.90 3.72 -15.36
CA ILE A 10 -42.36 5.03 -15.76
C ILE A 10 -42.34 5.16 -17.28
N GLU A 11 -41.92 4.11 -17.99
CA GLU A 11 -41.86 4.12 -19.46
C GLU A 11 -43.26 4.25 -20.09
N LYS A 12 -44.25 3.50 -19.59
CA LYS A 12 -45.66 3.61 -20.03
C LYS A 12 -46.20 5.01 -19.80
N THR A 13 -45.90 5.61 -18.64
CA THR A 13 -46.35 6.97 -18.31
C THR A 13 -45.68 8.01 -19.22
N LYS A 14 -44.39 7.87 -19.52
CA LYS A 14 -43.67 8.72 -20.48
C LYS A 14 -44.31 8.69 -21.87
N LYS A 15 -44.62 7.48 -22.38
CA LYS A 15 -45.28 7.29 -23.67
C LYS A 15 -46.68 7.91 -23.73
N ARG A 16 -47.43 7.85 -22.61
CA ARG A 16 -48.77 8.45 -22.51
C ARG A 16 -48.74 9.97 -22.48
N THR A 17 -47.85 10.57 -21.69
CA THR A 17 -47.82 12.02 -21.48
C THR A 17 -47.17 12.76 -22.66
N GLN A 18 -46.37 12.09 -23.50
CA GLN A 18 -45.64 12.70 -24.64
C GLN A 18 -44.84 13.96 -24.25
N MET A 19 -44.47 14.08 -22.97
CA MET A 19 -43.75 15.23 -22.46
C MET A 19 -42.32 15.23 -23.00
N ARG A 20 -41.88 16.39 -23.49
CA ARG A 20 -40.50 16.59 -23.91
C ARG A 20 -39.67 16.91 -22.67
N ASN A 21 -38.91 15.92 -22.18
CA ASN A 21 -38.08 16.07 -21.00
C ASN A 21 -36.80 16.83 -21.39
N ASN A 22 -36.78 18.15 -21.15
CA ASN A 22 -35.63 19.00 -21.48
C ASN A 22 -34.78 19.28 -20.24
N HIS A 23 -35.37 19.20 -19.04
CA HIS A 23 -34.70 19.46 -17.78
C HIS A 23 -34.83 18.28 -16.80
N LEU A 24 -33.86 18.14 -15.89
CA LEU A 24 -33.86 17.07 -14.88
C LEU A 24 -35.10 17.11 -13.97
N TYR A 25 -35.65 18.31 -13.77
CA TYR A 25 -36.87 18.53 -13.03
C TYR A 25 -38.10 17.89 -13.68
N ASP A 26 -38.17 17.88 -15.02
CA ASP A 26 -39.27 17.26 -15.77
C ASP A 26 -39.31 15.74 -15.49
N TRP A 27 -38.13 15.12 -15.40
CA TRP A 27 -38.00 13.72 -15.01
C TRP A 27 -38.50 13.45 -13.58
N VAL A 28 -38.17 14.33 -12.64
CA VAL A 28 -38.65 14.22 -11.25
C VAL A 28 -40.16 14.33 -11.18
N GLN A 29 -40.76 15.27 -11.94
CA GLN A 29 -42.21 15.41 -12.01
C GLN A 29 -42.88 14.21 -12.66
N LEU A 30 -42.32 13.70 -13.76
CA LEU A 30 -42.80 12.51 -14.45
C LEU A 30 -42.85 11.32 -13.50
N VAL A 31 -41.76 11.04 -12.77
CA VAL A 31 -41.69 9.92 -11.82
C VAL A 31 -42.71 10.08 -10.70
N LYS A 32 -42.88 11.28 -10.14
CA LYS A 32 -43.94 11.55 -9.14
C LYS A 32 -45.34 11.31 -9.67
N ALA A 33 -45.58 11.57 -10.95
CA ALA A 33 -46.88 11.40 -11.60
C ALA A 33 -47.19 9.94 -12.04
N CYS A 34 -46.22 9.02 -11.96
CA CYS A 34 -46.37 7.65 -12.48
C CYS A 34 -47.34 6.77 -11.67
N LYS A 35 -47.41 6.92 -10.34
CA LYS A 35 -48.24 6.09 -9.47
C LYS A 35 -49.15 6.97 -8.60
N VAL A 36 -50.46 6.86 -8.80
CA VAL A 36 -51.47 7.55 -7.98
C VAL A 36 -51.65 6.82 -6.63
N GLN A 37 -51.72 5.49 -6.66
CA GLN A 37 -51.64 4.66 -5.45
C GLN A 37 -50.17 4.33 -5.16
N LYS A 38 -49.69 4.71 -3.96
CA LYS A 38 -48.30 4.57 -3.50
C LYS A 38 -47.31 5.29 -4.44
N PRO A 39 -47.28 6.63 -4.41
CA PRO A 39 -46.37 7.41 -5.23
C PRO A 39 -44.91 7.13 -4.89
N PHE A 40 -44.04 7.26 -5.88
CA PHE A 40 -42.59 7.11 -5.69
C PHE A 40 -42.05 8.22 -4.79
N LYS A 41 -41.27 7.85 -3.78
CA LYS A 41 -40.50 8.81 -2.98
C LYS A 41 -39.24 9.20 -3.75
N VAL A 42 -39.34 10.29 -4.53
CA VAL A 42 -38.20 10.81 -5.29
C VAL A 42 -37.35 11.69 -4.38
N VAL A 43 -36.13 11.25 -4.09
CA VAL A 43 -35.10 12.03 -3.40
C VAL A 43 -34.18 12.63 -4.45
N VAL A 44 -34.18 13.96 -4.57
CA VAL A 44 -33.24 14.67 -5.45
C VAL A 44 -31.95 14.86 -4.67
N ILE A 45 -30.87 14.26 -5.17
CA ILE A 45 -29.54 14.37 -4.58
C ILE A 45 -28.83 15.53 -5.27
N THR A 46 -28.35 16.49 -4.49
CA THR A 46 -27.58 17.64 -4.95
C THR A 46 -26.08 17.38 -4.79
N VAL A 47 -25.24 18.18 -5.45
CA VAL A 47 -23.77 18.04 -5.38
C VAL A 47 -23.25 18.09 -3.93
N ASN A 48 -23.94 18.83 -3.06
CA ASN A 48 -23.58 18.95 -1.64
C ASN A 48 -23.88 17.69 -0.81
N ASP A 49 -24.76 16.82 -1.30
CA ASP A 49 -25.07 15.54 -0.66
C ASP A 49 -24.02 14.46 -0.99
N PHE A 50 -23.17 14.71 -1.99
CA PHE A 50 -22.05 13.85 -2.29
C PHE A 50 -20.87 14.18 -1.36
N PHE A 51 -20.22 13.13 -0.88
CA PHE A 51 -19.00 13.28 -0.09
C PHE A 51 -17.89 13.88 -0.95
N ASP A 52 -17.38 15.02 -0.49
CA ASP A 52 -16.19 15.63 -1.07
C ASP A 52 -14.95 14.83 -0.65
N PHE A 53 -14.49 13.96 -1.55
CA PHE A 53 -13.30 13.16 -1.34
C PHE A 53 -12.04 14.02 -1.10
N ALA A 54 -11.99 15.27 -1.56
CA ALA A 54 -10.87 16.17 -1.27
C ALA A 54 -10.90 16.64 0.19
N LYS A 55 -12.10 16.94 0.74
CA LYS A 55 -12.25 17.23 2.18
C LYS A 55 -11.94 16.01 3.04
N LEU A 56 -12.36 14.82 2.60
CA LEU A 56 -12.12 13.56 3.31
C LEU A 56 -10.65 13.10 3.30
N LYS A 57 -9.87 13.49 2.28
CA LYS A 57 -8.41 13.23 2.16
C LYS A 57 -7.53 14.34 2.75
N SER A 58 -8.13 15.42 3.25
CA SER A 58 -7.39 16.51 3.88
C SER A 58 -6.61 16.03 5.11
N LYS A 59 -5.59 16.77 5.57
CA LYS A 59 -4.74 16.43 6.74
C LYS A 59 -5.53 16.10 8.02
N LYS A 60 -6.80 16.53 8.12
CA LYS A 60 -7.73 16.27 9.24
C LYS A 60 -8.83 15.23 8.91
N GLY A 61 -8.88 14.70 7.70
CA GLY A 61 -9.90 13.76 7.26
C GLY A 61 -9.62 12.33 7.73
N LEU A 62 -10.69 11.54 7.93
CA LEU A 62 -10.61 10.13 8.35
C LEU A 62 -9.80 9.27 7.37
N PHE A 63 -9.74 9.66 6.09
CA PHE A 63 -9.11 8.88 5.04
C PHE A 63 -7.71 9.41 4.76
N THR A 64 -6.75 8.88 5.52
CA THR A 64 -5.35 9.18 5.32
C THR A 64 -4.72 8.10 4.43
N VAL A 65 -4.61 8.36 3.12
CA VAL A 65 -3.82 7.49 2.21
C VAL A 65 -2.35 7.89 2.35
N LYS A 66 -1.78 7.59 3.50
CA LYS A 66 -0.35 7.75 3.75
C LYS A 66 0.31 6.43 3.39
N LYS A 67 0.85 6.35 2.18
CA LYS A 67 1.91 5.38 1.86
C LYS A 67 3.17 5.88 2.56
N LEU A 68 3.17 5.84 3.89
CA LEU A 68 4.29 6.26 4.70
C LEU A 68 4.99 5.02 5.24
N ASP A 69 6.30 5.10 5.29
CA ASP A 69 7.13 4.17 6.04
C ASP A 69 6.95 4.40 7.56
N ASP A 70 7.45 3.48 8.39
CA ASP A 70 7.43 3.63 9.86
C ASP A 70 8.20 4.91 10.31
N SER A 71 9.11 5.42 9.47
CA SER A 71 9.84 6.70 9.67
C SER A 71 9.06 7.96 9.27
N GLY A 72 7.86 7.82 8.71
CA GLY A 72 7.03 8.96 8.28
C GLY A 72 7.39 9.55 6.92
N ASP A 73 8.25 8.87 6.15
CA ASP A 73 8.63 9.24 4.78
C ASP A 73 7.73 8.59 3.72
N ASN A 74 7.59 9.25 2.56
CA ASN A 74 6.78 8.73 1.46
C ASN A 74 7.39 7.46 0.86
N LEU A 75 6.61 6.38 0.83
CA LEU A 75 6.96 5.13 0.19
C LEU A 75 6.87 5.26 -1.34
N LEU A 76 8.03 5.40 -1.97
CA LEU A 76 8.18 5.25 -3.42
C LEU A 76 8.08 3.76 -3.77
N TRP A 77 7.23 3.40 -4.74
CA TRP A 77 7.06 2.01 -5.18
C TRP A 77 8.19 1.53 -6.10
N GLU A 78 8.79 2.45 -6.85
CA GLU A 78 9.87 2.17 -7.82
C GLU A 78 11.07 1.41 -7.23
N PRO A 79 11.62 1.77 -6.04
CA PRO A 79 12.76 1.03 -5.49
C PRO A 79 12.39 -0.31 -4.84
N ILE A 80 11.11 -0.66 -4.69
CA ILE A 80 10.72 -1.85 -3.93
C ILE A 80 10.92 -3.10 -4.78
N LYS A 81 11.81 -3.99 -4.33
CA LYS A 81 12.12 -5.27 -4.99
C LYS A 81 11.41 -6.46 -4.35
N TRP A 82 11.05 -6.36 -3.07
CA TRP A 82 10.42 -7.45 -2.34
C TRP A 82 9.36 -6.95 -1.35
N LEU A 83 8.27 -7.71 -1.23
CA LEU A 83 7.13 -7.42 -0.35
C LEU A 83 6.77 -8.70 0.42
N GLN A 84 6.60 -8.57 1.73
CA GLN A 84 6.18 -9.66 2.60
C GLN A 84 4.93 -9.26 3.39
N TYR A 85 3.98 -10.18 3.43
CA TYR A 85 2.77 -10.08 4.23
C TYR A 85 2.83 -11.09 5.39
N ASP A 86 2.74 -10.60 6.61
CA ASP A 86 2.66 -11.45 7.79
C ASP A 86 1.23 -11.43 8.35
N LYS A 87 0.66 -12.62 8.55
CA LYS A 87 -0.71 -12.78 9.06
C LYS A 87 -0.92 -12.20 10.46
N ASN A 88 0.16 -12.08 11.23
CA ASN A 88 0.16 -11.58 12.60
C ASN A 88 0.21 -10.04 12.68
N SER A 89 0.67 -9.36 11.62
CA SER A 89 0.73 -7.90 11.55
C SER A 89 -0.35 -7.37 10.60
N VAL A 90 -1.59 -7.33 11.07
CA VAL A 90 -2.72 -6.85 10.28
C VAL A 90 -2.52 -5.38 9.92
N GLY A 91 -2.46 -5.08 8.62
CA GLY A 91 -2.37 -3.71 8.11
C GLY A 91 -0.95 -3.17 7.91
N LYS A 92 0.09 -3.97 8.16
CA LYS A 92 1.48 -3.62 7.83
C LYS A 92 2.03 -4.54 6.73
N ILE A 93 2.82 -3.98 5.83
CA ILE A 93 3.51 -4.72 4.76
C ILE A 93 5.00 -4.43 4.88
N ASN A 94 5.79 -5.48 5.03
CA ASN A 94 7.24 -5.37 5.07
C ASN A 94 7.75 -5.29 3.63
N PHE A 95 8.72 -4.42 3.36
CA PHE A 95 9.26 -4.24 2.02
C PHE A 95 10.79 -4.09 2.05
N LYS A 96 11.47 -4.52 0.98
CA LYS A 96 12.93 -4.35 0.81
C LYS A 96 13.24 -3.61 -0.49
N LYS A 97 14.18 -2.66 -0.42
CA LYS A 97 14.65 -1.88 -1.58
C LYS A 97 15.85 -2.54 -2.29
N ASN A 98 16.73 -3.17 -1.52
CA ASN A 98 17.91 -3.86 -2.05
C ASN A 98 17.75 -5.38 -1.95
N LEU A 99 18.25 -6.05 -2.98
CA LEU A 99 18.32 -7.51 -3.08
C LEU A 99 19.80 -7.93 -3.12
N ASP A 100 20.66 -7.15 -2.48
CA ASP A 100 22.09 -7.49 -2.42
C ASP A 100 22.18 -8.85 -1.74
N ARG A 101 22.63 -9.79 -2.57
CA ARG A 101 22.87 -11.17 -2.17
C ARG A 101 24.11 -11.15 -1.30
N GLU A 102 23.87 -11.62 -0.09
CA GLU A 102 24.85 -12.06 0.89
C GLU A 102 25.43 -10.93 1.76
N PRO A 103 25.15 -10.95 3.08
CA PRO A 103 25.95 -10.16 3.99
C PRO A 103 27.42 -10.61 3.85
N PRO A 104 28.39 -9.68 3.84
CA PRO A 104 29.79 -10.05 3.87
C PRO A 104 30.04 -10.99 5.06
N VAL A 105 30.68 -12.12 4.80
CA VAL A 105 30.97 -13.11 5.84
C VAL A 105 31.95 -12.48 6.84
N ASN A 106 31.62 -12.55 8.13
CA ASN A 106 32.51 -12.09 9.19
C ASN A 106 33.87 -12.80 9.07
N VAL A 107 34.97 -12.09 9.34
CA VAL A 107 36.35 -12.57 9.15
C VAL A 107 36.58 -13.91 9.87
N GLU A 108 36.00 -14.07 11.05
CA GLU A 108 36.03 -15.32 11.83
C GLU A 108 35.37 -16.49 11.10
N LYS A 109 34.16 -16.27 10.56
CA LYS A 109 33.43 -17.30 9.81
C LYS A 109 34.13 -17.66 8.50
N LYS A 110 34.78 -16.70 7.86
CA LYS A 110 35.60 -16.98 6.66
C LYS A 110 36.82 -17.82 7.03
N LYS A 111 37.46 -17.55 8.16
CA LYS A 111 38.58 -18.35 8.66
C LYS A 111 38.14 -19.78 8.95
N ASP A 112 37.03 -19.97 9.66
CA ASP A 112 36.48 -21.31 9.93
C ASP A 112 36.13 -22.06 8.63
N LEU A 113 35.61 -21.38 7.61
CA LEU A 113 35.35 -21.97 6.29
C LEU A 113 36.63 -22.36 5.55
N MET A 114 37.71 -21.58 5.69
CA MET A 114 39.02 -21.90 5.11
C MET A 114 39.69 -23.06 5.85
N ASP A 115 39.53 -23.15 7.16
CA ASP A 115 40.05 -24.26 7.96
C ASP A 115 39.35 -25.60 7.60
N MET A 116 38.15 -25.54 7.03
CA MET A 116 37.40 -26.71 6.53
C MET A 116 37.56 -26.95 5.02
N ILE A 117 38.43 -26.23 4.32
CA ILE A 117 38.52 -26.28 2.85
C ILE A 117 38.87 -27.67 2.31
N ASP A 118 39.61 -28.46 3.09
CA ASP A 118 40.01 -29.83 2.74
C ASP A 118 38.85 -30.83 2.83
N LEU A 119 37.77 -30.47 3.52
CA LEU A 119 36.53 -31.26 3.63
C LEU A 119 35.51 -30.89 2.54
N ILE A 120 35.76 -29.81 1.80
CA ILE A 120 34.87 -29.30 0.75
C ILE A 120 35.27 -29.94 -0.58
N ASP A 121 34.27 -30.33 -1.37
CA ASP A 121 34.48 -30.84 -2.73
C ASP A 121 35.22 -29.82 -3.61
N GLU A 122 36.14 -30.31 -4.44
CA GLU A 122 37.05 -29.52 -5.28
C GLU A 122 36.28 -28.49 -6.12
N SER A 123 35.08 -28.88 -6.59
CA SER A 123 34.15 -28.09 -7.39
C SER A 123 33.74 -26.76 -6.75
N PHE A 124 33.74 -26.68 -5.42
CA PHE A 124 33.26 -25.52 -4.67
C PHE A 124 34.36 -24.75 -3.95
N LYS A 125 35.60 -25.25 -3.90
CA LYS A 125 36.72 -24.57 -3.22
C LYS A 125 36.97 -23.17 -3.76
N GLU A 126 36.92 -23.00 -5.09
CA GLU A 126 37.09 -21.68 -5.72
C GLU A 126 36.06 -20.65 -5.27
N PHE A 127 34.82 -21.09 -5.00
CA PHE A 127 33.75 -20.22 -4.55
C PHE A 127 34.07 -19.65 -3.17
N TYR A 128 34.43 -20.51 -2.20
CA TYR A 128 34.75 -20.09 -0.83
C TYR A 128 36.02 -19.25 -0.75
N ILE A 129 37.01 -19.53 -1.59
CA ILE A 129 38.23 -18.71 -1.68
C ILE A 129 37.90 -17.28 -2.14
N LYS A 130 36.96 -17.12 -3.07
CA LYS A 130 36.57 -15.84 -3.67
C LYS A 130 35.57 -15.02 -2.83
N ILE A 131 35.11 -15.52 -1.68
CA ILE A 131 34.19 -14.77 -0.80
C ILE A 131 34.90 -13.53 -0.25
N LYS A 132 34.27 -12.36 -0.38
CA LYS A 132 34.79 -11.09 0.17
C LYS A 132 34.48 -10.95 1.65
N THR A 133 35.43 -10.44 2.43
CA THR A 133 35.20 -10.06 3.83
C THR A 133 34.77 -8.61 3.95
N VAL A 134 34.20 -8.25 5.11
CA VAL A 134 33.84 -6.88 5.46
C VAL A 134 35.02 -5.90 5.26
N ASN A 135 36.25 -6.35 5.52
CA ASN A 135 37.46 -5.52 5.39
C ASN A 135 37.92 -5.30 3.94
N ASP A 136 37.47 -6.13 2.98
CA ASP A 136 37.82 -5.98 1.57
C ASP A 136 36.93 -4.92 0.86
N VAL A 137 35.87 -4.45 1.52
CA VAL A 137 34.99 -3.39 1.03
C VAL A 137 35.56 -2.03 1.46
N SER A 138 36.69 -1.63 0.86
CA SER A 138 37.12 -0.23 0.92
C SER A 138 36.48 0.55 -0.24
N ALA A 139 35.78 1.63 0.13
CA ALA A 139 35.24 2.67 -0.73
C ALA A 139 34.02 2.32 -1.62
N SER A 140 32.83 2.42 -1.05
CA SER A 140 31.86 3.42 -1.54
C SER A 140 30.67 3.58 -0.58
N THR A 141 30.75 4.64 0.22
CA THR A 141 29.64 5.36 0.88
C THR A 141 28.64 4.52 1.66
N ASP A 142 28.94 4.28 2.93
CA ASP A 142 27.94 4.03 3.97
C ASP A 142 28.18 5.05 5.11
N PRO A 143 27.27 6.01 5.36
CA PRO A 143 27.43 7.01 6.40
C PRO A 143 26.94 6.56 7.78
N ASP A 144 26.52 5.30 7.97
CA ASP A 144 25.84 4.87 9.21
C ASP A 144 26.65 3.90 10.08
N LEU A 145 27.98 3.91 9.96
CA LEU A 145 28.87 3.26 10.94
C LEU A 145 29.34 4.27 11.98
N ASP A 146 28.40 4.73 12.81
CA ASP A 146 28.75 5.19 14.15
C ASP A 146 29.21 3.95 14.95
N ALA A 147 30.44 4.06 15.46
CA ALA A 147 31.14 3.00 16.15
C ALA A 147 30.54 2.79 17.55
N ASP A 148 29.66 1.79 17.70
CA ASP A 148 29.34 1.24 19.02
C ASP A 148 30.37 0.18 19.39
N ASN A 149 31.40 0.63 20.11
CA ASN A 149 32.32 -0.19 20.88
C ASN A 149 31.56 -0.70 22.13
N PRO A 150 31.31 -2.01 22.32
CA PRO A 150 30.44 -2.51 23.38
C PRO A 150 31.16 -2.69 24.74
N ASP A 151 32.12 -1.82 25.06
CA ASP A 151 32.86 -1.82 26.33
C ASP A 151 32.95 -0.40 26.91
N GLU A 152 31.81 0.18 27.30
CA GLU A 152 31.81 1.26 28.30
C GLU A 152 30.66 1.03 29.30
N GLU A 153 31.07 0.81 30.56
CA GLU A 153 30.24 0.46 31.69
C GLU A 153 29.19 1.53 31.99
N GLY A 154 28.02 1.06 32.44
CA GLY A 154 26.92 1.93 32.87
C GLY A 154 27.25 2.80 34.08
N SER A 155 27.07 4.11 33.91
CA SER A 155 26.55 5.10 34.86
C SER A 155 26.18 6.33 34.01
N GLU A 156 25.02 6.97 34.06
CA GLU A 156 24.23 7.52 35.16
C GLU A 156 22.77 7.71 34.69
N VAL A 157 21.75 7.34 35.47
CA VAL A 157 20.97 8.17 36.42
C VAL A 157 20.11 9.30 35.81
N LEU A 158 18.79 9.11 35.98
CA LEU A 158 17.59 9.98 35.85
C LEU A 158 17.10 10.39 34.46
#